data_AF-A0A433U3L0-F1
#
_entry.id   AF-A0A433U3L0-F1
#
_cell.length_a   1.000
_cell.length_b   1.000
_cell.length_c   1.000
_cell.angle_alpha   90.00
_cell.angle_beta   90.00
_cell.angle_gamma   90.00
#
_symmetry.space_group_name_H-M   'P 1'
#
loop_
_entity.id
_entity.type
_entity.pdbx_description
1 polymer ?
#
loop_
_entity_poly.entity_id
_entity_poly.type
_entity_poly.pdbx_seq_one_letter_code
_entity_poly.pdbx_strand_id
1 'polypeptide(L)'
;MNDEEIVQLYTMEPASNRDIANLSNSTVHKEHIPGTLSGHLTPLIGWFIVGLSYVISTFKHFYDRKLQRSKFKSSVELPYRFNCERRCICSKTVLTVPFTAWAKFIFGNMYLIPDILFAGLEHMKTKTILPHFQHDTIAATFILSGAVDLLCVWPCTSRLLPAGVDYVFFSITFLTEVLQFMVHLHGRTPVDVRLHQLQAAVAAMSVVALAGEACFRNRPEFPVIRGLLIALQGTWMFHLVLILYHPLGLKPWDLHSDENVALVSLFFSCHIILLVYLGLGINLLFAWLYSAPVKRKERSKDIKPLITWSS
;
A
#
# COMPACT_ATOMS: atom_id res chain seq x y z
N MET A 1 59.57 30.96 -3.91
CA MET A 1 58.74 30.70 -2.72
C MET A 1 59.49 31.34 -1.58
N ASN A 2 59.06 32.52 -1.16
CA ASN A 2 59.80 33.33 -0.19
C ASN A 2 59.55 32.81 1.23
N ASP A 3 60.56 32.95 2.09
CA ASP A 3 60.58 32.42 3.46
C ASP A 3 59.48 32.96 4.40
N GLU A 4 58.68 33.93 3.96
CA GLU A 4 57.49 34.43 4.68
C GLU A 4 56.24 33.52 4.53
N GLU A 5 56.12 32.72 3.46
CA GLU A 5 54.98 31.80 3.28
C GLU A 5 55.08 30.54 4.16
N ILE A 6 56.30 30.16 4.59
CA ILE A 6 56.53 28.96 5.40
C ILE A 6 56.19 29.20 6.87
N VAL A 7 56.29 30.45 7.35
CA VAL A 7 55.98 30.81 8.75
C VAL A 7 54.46 30.86 9.01
N GLN A 8 53.64 31.20 8.01
CA GLN A 8 52.18 31.20 8.17
C GLN A 8 51.56 29.80 8.31
N LEU A 9 52.23 28.76 7.82
CA LEU A 9 51.76 27.37 7.94
C LEU A 9 51.95 26.78 9.34
N TYR A 10 52.77 27.39 10.20
CA TYR A 10 53.07 26.89 11.55
C TYR A 10 52.45 27.73 12.68
N THR A 11 51.76 28.84 12.37
CA THR A 11 51.07 29.68 13.37
C THR A 11 49.55 29.64 13.28
N MET A 12 48.97 28.58 12.69
CA MET A 12 47.52 28.37 12.79
C MET A 12 47.16 27.79 14.15
N GLU A 13 46.61 28.65 15.00
CA GLU A 13 45.96 28.29 16.25
C GLU A 13 44.87 27.23 15.97
N PRO A 14 44.75 26.15 16.78
CA PRO A 14 43.72 25.15 16.55
C PRO A 14 42.35 25.83 16.63
N ALA A 15 41.57 25.72 15.56
CA ALA A 15 40.21 26.26 15.48
C ALA A 15 39.45 25.90 16.76
N SER A 16 38.84 26.90 17.39
CA SER A 16 38.18 26.68 18.68
C SER A 16 37.06 25.65 18.51
N ASN A 17 36.72 24.91 19.56
CA ASN A 17 35.58 23.99 19.53
C ASN A 17 34.26 24.67 19.11
N ARG A 18 34.14 26.00 19.23
CA ARG A 18 33.03 26.78 18.68
C ARG A 18 33.09 26.94 17.17
N ASP A 19 34.28 27.12 16.60
CA ASP A 19 34.45 27.25 15.15
C ASP A 19 34.24 25.91 14.44
N ILE A 20 34.68 24.80 15.05
CA ILE A 20 34.36 23.44 14.59
C ILE A 20 32.87 23.13 14.75
N ALA A 21 32.25 23.55 15.86
CA ALA A 21 30.80 23.41 16.05
C ALA A 21 30.00 24.26 15.07
N ASN A 22 30.45 25.47 14.74
CA ASN A 22 29.83 26.35 13.75
C ASN A 22 30.03 25.82 12.32
N LEU A 23 31.19 25.22 12.01
CA LEU A 23 31.41 24.48 10.76
C LEU A 23 30.48 23.26 10.69
N SER A 24 30.36 22.46 11.75
CA SER A 24 29.43 21.33 11.79
C SER A 24 27.95 21.74 11.70
N ASN A 25 27.60 22.93 12.22
CA ASN A 25 26.26 23.50 12.09
C ASN A 25 26.02 24.14 10.71
N SER A 26 27.08 24.57 10.02
CA SER A 26 27.00 25.16 8.67
C SER A 26 27.03 24.11 7.55
N THR A 27 27.56 22.91 7.79
CA THR A 27 27.66 21.84 6.80
C THR A 27 26.49 20.85 6.83
N VAL A 28 25.64 20.87 7.87
CA VAL A 28 24.32 20.26 7.75
C VAL A 28 23.43 21.26 7.04
N HIS A 29 23.60 21.35 5.71
CA HIS A 29 22.49 21.75 4.87
C HIS A 29 21.33 20.85 5.30
N LYS A 30 20.33 21.40 5.98
CA LYS A 30 19.00 20.81 6.03
C LYS A 30 18.51 20.86 4.59
N GLU A 31 18.94 19.88 3.81
CA GLU A 31 18.53 19.71 2.43
C GLU A 31 17.02 19.68 2.47
N HIS A 32 16.39 20.67 1.83
CA HIS A 32 14.95 20.77 1.83
C HIS A 32 14.45 19.51 1.11
N ILE A 33 13.67 18.67 1.80
CA ILE A 33 13.02 17.49 1.22
C ILE A 33 11.64 17.96 0.74
N PRO A 34 11.41 18.16 -0.57
CA PRO A 34 10.09 18.58 -1.02
C PRO A 34 9.04 17.49 -0.74
N GLY A 35 7.85 17.94 -0.32
CA GLY A 35 6.76 17.09 0.14
C GLY A 35 6.47 17.29 1.63
N THR A 36 5.27 16.90 2.07
CA THR A 36 4.88 16.99 3.48
C THR A 36 4.94 15.63 4.15
N LEU A 37 5.36 15.57 5.42
CA LEU A 37 5.34 14.33 6.21
C LEU A 37 3.92 13.72 6.24
N SER A 38 2.90 14.56 6.40
CA SER A 38 1.49 14.13 6.40
C SER A 38 1.08 13.42 5.09
N GLY A 39 1.50 13.96 3.94
CA GLY A 39 1.19 13.36 2.64
C GLY A 39 1.90 12.05 2.36
N HIS A 40 2.97 11.74 3.08
CA HIS A 40 3.62 10.43 3.02
C HIS A 40 3.11 9.48 4.12
N LEU A 41 2.62 10.00 5.24
CA LEU A 41 2.15 9.20 6.36
C LEU A 41 0.75 8.60 6.14
N THR A 42 -0.20 9.39 5.64
CA THR A 42 -1.56 8.90 5.38
C THR A 42 -1.63 7.69 4.42
N PRO A 43 -0.93 7.69 3.25
CA PRO A 43 -1.00 6.55 2.34
C PRO A 43 -0.42 5.25 2.92
N LEU A 44 0.58 5.29 3.82
CA LEU A 44 1.24 4.06 4.30
C LEU A 44 0.26 3.10 5.00
N ILE A 45 -0.60 3.63 5.87
CA ILE A 45 -1.53 2.84 6.68
C ILE A 45 -2.65 2.33 5.79
N GLY A 46 -3.21 3.22 4.96
CA GLY A 46 -4.28 2.88 4.03
C GLY A 46 -3.87 1.75 3.09
N TRP A 47 -2.67 1.86 2.50
CA TRP A 47 -2.17 0.86 1.55
C TRP A 47 -1.92 -0.50 2.18
N PHE A 48 -1.26 -0.54 3.33
CA PHE A 48 -0.98 -1.81 3.99
C PHE A 48 -2.27 -2.53 4.39
N ILE A 49 -3.22 -1.82 5.01
CA ILE A 49 -4.50 -2.39 5.44
C ILE A 49 -5.32 -2.87 4.23
N VAL A 50 -5.43 -2.05 3.18
CA VAL A 50 -6.16 -2.41 1.97
C VAL A 50 -5.53 -3.63 1.28
N GLY A 51 -4.20 -3.64 1.12
CA GLY A 51 -3.47 -4.75 0.52
C GLY A 51 -3.66 -6.06 1.29
N LEU A 52 -3.50 -6.02 2.61
CA LEU A 52 -3.70 -7.19 3.47
C LEU A 52 -5.15 -7.68 3.42
N SER A 53 -6.11 -6.76 3.43
CA SER A 53 -7.53 -7.10 3.33
C SER A 53 -7.87 -7.80 2.01
N TYR A 54 -7.22 -7.44 0.90
CA TYR A 54 -7.38 -8.14 -0.38
C TYR A 54 -6.86 -9.58 -0.32
N VAL A 55 -5.69 -9.79 0.27
CA VAL A 55 -5.12 -11.14 0.43
C VAL A 55 -6.05 -12.02 1.27
N ILE A 56 -6.51 -11.52 2.42
CA ILE A 56 -7.42 -12.25 3.33
C ILE A 56 -8.76 -12.54 2.64
N SER A 57 -9.36 -11.53 2.00
CA SER A 57 -10.66 -11.68 1.32
C SER A 57 -10.58 -12.67 0.16
N THR A 58 -9.47 -12.68 -0.57
CA THR A 58 -9.24 -13.59 -1.70
C THR A 58 -9.14 -15.03 -1.24
N PHE A 59 -8.31 -15.32 -0.23
CA PHE A 59 -8.21 -16.68 0.30
C PHE A 59 -9.52 -17.13 0.91
N LYS A 60 -10.18 -16.29 1.71
CA LYS A 60 -11.51 -16.59 2.23
C LYS A 60 -12.49 -16.96 1.11
N HIS A 61 -12.57 -16.12 0.06
CA HIS A 61 -13.46 -16.38 -1.06
C HIS A 61 -13.11 -17.67 -1.78
N PHE A 62 -11.83 -17.93 -2.04
CA PHE A 62 -11.35 -19.15 -2.70
C PHE A 62 -11.72 -20.40 -1.92
N TYR A 63 -11.45 -20.45 -0.62
CA TYR A 63 -11.74 -21.60 0.22
C TYR A 63 -13.25 -21.79 0.46
N ASP A 64 -14.03 -20.71 0.62
CA ASP A 64 -15.49 -20.77 0.69
C ASP A 64 -16.08 -21.39 -0.60
N ARG A 65 -15.59 -20.95 -1.77
CA ARG A 65 -16.02 -21.49 -3.07
C ARG A 65 -15.64 -22.94 -3.26
N LYS A 66 -14.44 -23.33 -2.81
CA LYS A 66 -13.97 -24.72 -2.82
C LYS A 66 -14.86 -25.62 -1.96
N LEU A 67 -15.23 -25.17 -0.76
CA LEU A 67 -16.15 -25.91 0.12
C LEU A 67 -17.55 -26.03 -0.48
N GLN A 68 -18.03 -24.98 -1.14
CA GLN A 68 -19.32 -24.95 -1.86
C GLN A 68 -19.28 -25.69 -3.21
N ARG A 69 -18.14 -26.27 -3.61
CA ARG A 69 -17.93 -26.89 -4.94
C ARG A 69 -18.33 -25.99 -6.11
N SER A 70 -18.08 -24.69 -5.95
CA SER A 70 -18.41 -23.65 -6.92
C SER A 70 -17.14 -23.03 -7.50
N LYS A 71 -17.25 -22.43 -8.69
CA LYS A 71 -16.10 -21.80 -9.35
C LYS A 71 -15.76 -20.47 -8.66
N PHE A 72 -14.46 -20.24 -8.44
CA PHE A 72 -13.94 -18.94 -8.01
C PHE A 72 -14.07 -17.92 -9.14
N LYS A 73 -14.44 -16.68 -8.80
CA LYS A 73 -14.43 -15.55 -9.71
C LYS A 73 -14.02 -14.30 -8.94
N SER A 74 -12.94 -13.66 -9.38
CA SER A 74 -12.40 -12.44 -8.79
C SER A 74 -13.20 -11.20 -9.22
N SER A 75 -13.05 -10.17 -8.40
CA SER A 75 -13.62 -8.83 -8.53
C SER A 75 -12.68 -7.88 -7.80
N VAL A 76 -12.57 -6.62 -8.23
CA VAL A 76 -11.74 -5.65 -7.50
C VAL A 76 -12.28 -5.48 -6.08
N GLU A 77 -13.60 -5.43 -5.94
CA GLU A 77 -14.26 -5.48 -4.63
C GLU A 77 -14.66 -6.93 -4.30
N LEU A 78 -14.12 -7.46 -3.20
CA LEU A 78 -14.48 -8.76 -2.64
C LEU A 78 -15.21 -8.53 -1.30
N PRO A 79 -16.50 -8.16 -1.34
CA PRO A 79 -17.17 -7.68 -0.15
C PRO A 79 -17.37 -8.82 0.85
N TYR A 80 -17.20 -8.50 2.13
CA TYR A 80 -17.52 -9.43 3.21
C TYR A 80 -19.02 -9.63 3.26
N ARG A 81 -19.47 -10.88 3.09
CA ARG A 81 -20.88 -11.26 3.16
C ARG A 81 -21.12 -12.01 4.47
N PHE A 82 -21.92 -11.42 5.34
CA PHE A 82 -22.38 -12.09 6.55
C PHE A 82 -23.72 -12.76 6.26
N ASN A 83 -23.75 -14.09 6.37
CA ASN A 83 -24.99 -14.84 6.32
C ASN A 83 -25.66 -14.79 7.70
N CYS A 84 -26.97 -14.55 7.74
CA CYS A 84 -27.74 -14.78 8.96
C CYS A 84 -27.82 -16.30 9.18
N GLU A 85 -27.07 -16.80 10.16
CA GLU A 85 -26.97 -18.24 10.44
C GLU A 85 -28.23 -18.80 11.14
N ARG A 86 -29.14 -17.92 11.59
CA ARG A 86 -30.45 -18.29 12.12
C ARG A 86 -31.52 -17.98 11.09
N ARG A 87 -32.48 -18.90 10.98
CA ARG A 87 -33.67 -18.87 10.13
C ARG A 87 -34.58 -17.69 10.48
N CYS A 88 -34.12 -16.47 10.24
CA CYS A 88 -34.93 -15.27 10.42
C CYS A 88 -35.90 -15.15 9.24
N ILE A 89 -37.15 -14.81 9.57
CA ILE A 89 -38.25 -14.57 8.63
C ILE A 89 -38.02 -13.33 7.74
N CYS A 90 -37.02 -12.49 8.07
CA CYS A 90 -36.63 -11.38 7.21
C CYS A 90 -35.90 -11.88 5.96
N SER A 91 -36.57 -11.70 4.81
CA SER A 91 -36.06 -11.90 3.46
C SER A 91 -34.58 -11.50 3.32
N LYS A 92 -33.70 -12.47 3.04
CA LYS A 92 -32.46 -12.36 2.24
C LYS A 92 -31.53 -11.13 2.45
N THR A 93 -31.53 -10.43 3.58
CA THR A 93 -30.61 -9.31 3.78
C THR A 93 -29.23 -9.84 4.17
N VAL A 94 -28.43 -10.18 3.15
CA VAL A 94 -26.99 -10.42 3.27
C VAL A 94 -26.34 -9.08 3.55
N LEU A 95 -25.90 -8.82 4.78
CA LEU A 95 -25.06 -7.67 5.06
C LEU A 95 -23.78 -7.82 4.23
N THR A 96 -23.66 -6.97 3.21
CA THR A 96 -22.55 -6.95 2.27
C THR A 96 -21.73 -5.71 2.60
N VAL A 97 -20.53 -5.91 3.14
CA VAL A 97 -19.65 -4.81 3.58
C VAL A 97 -18.54 -4.66 2.54
N PRO A 98 -18.58 -3.62 1.67
CA PRO A 98 -17.55 -3.38 0.68
C PRO A 98 -16.37 -2.62 1.31
N PHE A 99 -15.61 -3.32 2.14
CA PHE A 99 -14.56 -2.73 2.97
C PHE A 99 -13.51 -1.99 2.14
N THR A 100 -13.03 -2.58 1.04
CA THR A 100 -11.96 -1.96 0.26
C THR A 100 -12.43 -0.73 -0.51
N ALA A 101 -13.67 -0.73 -1.01
CA ALA A 101 -14.30 0.43 -1.62
C ALA A 101 -14.41 1.61 -0.63
N TRP A 102 -14.92 1.34 0.58
CA TRP A 102 -14.99 2.34 1.64
C TRP A 102 -13.62 2.85 2.06
N ALA A 103 -12.63 1.97 2.20
CA ALA A 103 -11.27 2.37 2.54
C ALA A 103 -10.69 3.32 1.48
N LYS A 104 -10.78 2.99 0.19
CA LYS A 104 -10.34 3.88 -0.90
C LYS A 104 -11.03 5.24 -0.85
N PHE A 105 -12.36 5.23 -0.69
CA PHE A 105 -13.16 6.45 -0.65
C PHE A 105 -12.82 7.32 0.57
N ILE A 106 -12.75 6.73 1.76
CA ILE A 106 -12.49 7.44 3.02
C ILE A 106 -11.05 7.96 3.06
N PHE A 107 -10.04 7.12 2.81
CA PHE A 107 -8.65 7.56 2.86
C PHE A 107 -8.34 8.63 1.80
N GLY A 108 -8.89 8.49 0.60
CA GLY A 108 -8.76 9.53 -0.44
C GLY A 108 -9.34 10.87 0.01
N ASN A 109 -10.54 10.87 0.61
CA ASN A 109 -11.16 12.10 1.13
C ASN A 109 -10.45 12.65 2.37
N MET A 110 -9.94 11.80 3.27
CA MET A 110 -9.14 12.21 4.43
C MET A 110 -7.88 12.96 4.02
N TYR A 111 -7.34 12.69 2.83
CA TYR A 111 -6.22 13.42 2.28
C TYR A 111 -6.66 14.69 1.54
N LEU A 112 -7.60 14.56 0.60
CA LEU A 112 -7.97 15.62 -0.32
C LEU A 112 -8.72 16.79 0.36
N ILE A 113 -9.61 16.49 1.31
CA ILE A 113 -10.43 17.53 1.94
C ILE A 113 -9.57 18.50 2.77
N PRO A 114 -8.65 18.03 3.64
CA PRO A 114 -7.78 18.95 4.36
C PRO A 114 -6.86 19.77 3.46
N ASP A 115 -6.31 19.18 2.39
CA ASP A 115 -5.39 19.89 1.51
C ASP A 115 -6.11 21.03 0.76
N ILE A 116 -7.31 20.76 0.23
CA ILE A 116 -8.13 21.79 -0.43
C ILE A 116 -8.61 22.86 0.56
N LEU A 117 -9.17 22.47 1.71
CA LEU A 117 -9.85 23.40 2.62
C LEU A 117 -8.90 24.26 3.46
N PHE A 118 -7.81 23.68 3.97
CA PHE A 118 -6.90 24.38 4.87
C PHE A 118 -5.64 24.87 4.18
N ALA A 119 -5.21 24.18 3.13
CA ALA A 119 -3.93 24.41 2.50
C ALA A 119 -4.06 25.17 1.16
N GLY A 120 -5.14 25.00 0.40
CA GLY A 120 -5.30 25.57 -0.95
C GLY A 120 -5.08 27.09 -1.05
N LEU A 121 -5.49 27.87 -0.05
CA LEU A 121 -5.31 29.33 -0.03
C LEU A 121 -3.89 29.79 0.35
N GLU A 122 -3.16 29.01 1.14
CA GLU A 122 -1.75 29.30 1.49
C GLU A 122 -0.80 28.86 0.38
N HIS A 123 -1.05 27.73 -0.28
CA HIS A 123 -0.23 27.23 -1.39
C HIS A 123 -0.24 28.14 -2.61
N MET A 124 -1.36 28.83 -2.86
CA MET A 124 -1.44 29.88 -3.89
C MET A 124 -0.54 31.07 -3.59
N LYS A 125 -0.21 31.33 -2.32
CA LYS A 125 0.69 32.43 -1.90
C LYS A 125 2.17 32.02 -1.93
N THR A 126 2.50 30.76 -1.63
CA THR A 126 3.90 30.29 -1.48
C THR A 126 4.53 29.75 -2.76
N LYS A 127 3.80 29.67 -3.89
CA LYS A 127 4.26 29.10 -5.17
C LYS A 127 4.72 27.63 -5.11
N THR A 128 4.49 26.93 -4.01
CA THR A 128 4.70 25.47 -3.87
C THR A 128 3.48 24.70 -4.37
N ILE A 129 3.00 25.04 -5.57
CA ILE A 129 1.74 24.51 -6.12
C ILE A 129 1.96 23.07 -6.60
N LEU A 130 3.02 22.81 -7.36
CA LEU A 130 3.15 21.58 -8.12
C LEU A 130 3.11 20.30 -7.26
N PRO A 131 3.90 20.15 -6.16
CA PRO A 131 3.91 18.90 -5.38
C PRO A 131 2.56 18.53 -4.74
N HIS A 132 1.75 19.52 -4.36
CA HIS A 132 0.45 19.30 -3.73
C HIS A 132 -0.58 18.76 -4.72
N PHE A 133 -0.65 19.38 -5.90
CA PHE A 133 -1.55 18.93 -6.97
C PHE A 133 -1.21 17.52 -7.48
N GLN A 134 0.05 17.08 -7.37
CA GLN A 134 0.44 15.70 -7.72
C GLN A 134 -0.25 14.68 -6.78
N HIS A 135 -0.15 14.88 -5.47
CA HIS A 135 -0.78 14.00 -4.49
C HIS A 135 -2.31 14.10 -4.50
N ASP A 136 -2.86 15.30 -4.70
CA ASP A 136 -4.31 15.51 -4.84
C ASP A 136 -4.89 14.76 -6.04
N THR A 137 -4.18 14.78 -7.17
CA THR A 137 -4.61 14.05 -8.37
C THR A 137 -4.66 12.55 -8.09
N ILE A 138 -3.65 12.01 -7.40
CA ILE A 138 -3.63 10.60 -6.98
C ILE A 138 -4.84 10.32 -6.07
N ALA A 139 -5.04 11.12 -5.02
CA ALA A 139 -6.15 10.96 -4.08
C ALA A 139 -7.53 11.02 -4.76
N ALA A 140 -7.72 11.94 -5.71
CA ALA A 140 -8.95 12.05 -6.49
C ALA A 140 -9.25 10.76 -7.29
N THR A 141 -8.23 10.14 -7.88
CA THR A 141 -8.40 8.85 -8.58
C THR A 141 -8.71 7.69 -7.64
N PHE A 142 -8.26 7.70 -6.38
CA PHE A 142 -8.69 6.74 -5.35
C PHE A 142 -10.14 6.90 -4.97
N ILE A 143 -10.59 8.14 -4.75
CA ILE A 143 -11.98 8.45 -4.43
C ILE A 143 -12.88 7.93 -5.55
N LEU A 144 -12.50 8.20 -6.80
CA LEU A 144 -13.25 7.74 -7.97
C LEU A 144 -13.28 6.21 -8.07
N SER A 145 -12.16 5.52 -7.88
CA SER A 145 -12.13 4.05 -7.86
C SER A 145 -13.01 3.49 -6.74
N GLY A 146 -12.95 4.06 -5.53
CA GLY A 146 -13.80 3.64 -4.41
C GLY A 146 -15.28 3.84 -4.69
N ALA A 147 -15.66 4.96 -5.31
CA ALA A 147 -17.04 5.22 -5.73
C ALA A 147 -17.53 4.21 -6.78
N VAL A 148 -16.71 3.90 -7.79
CA VAL A 148 -17.04 2.88 -8.81
C VAL A 148 -17.21 1.50 -8.18
N ASP A 149 -16.33 1.13 -7.23
CA ASP A 149 -16.43 -0.15 -6.51
C ASP A 149 -17.75 -0.23 -5.70
N LEU A 150 -18.14 0.85 -5.00
CA LEU A 150 -19.43 0.93 -4.29
C LEU A 150 -20.62 0.75 -5.25
N LEU A 151 -20.58 1.38 -6.42
CA LEU A 151 -21.62 1.24 -7.45
C LEU A 151 -21.66 -0.19 -8.04
N CYS A 152 -20.52 -0.86 -8.16
CA CYS A 152 -20.44 -2.25 -8.64
C CYS A 152 -21.00 -3.26 -7.62
N VAL A 153 -20.95 -2.96 -6.33
CA VAL A 153 -21.48 -3.84 -5.28
C VAL A 153 -23.00 -3.76 -5.18
N TRP A 154 -23.57 -2.57 -5.40
CA TRP A 154 -24.99 -2.35 -5.15
C TRP A 154 -25.89 -2.96 -6.25
N PRO A 155 -26.92 -3.75 -5.90
CA PRO A 155 -27.72 -4.48 -6.90
C PRO A 155 -28.42 -3.60 -7.94
N CYS A 156 -28.84 -2.40 -7.57
CA CYS A 156 -29.56 -1.50 -8.47
C CYS A 156 -28.64 -0.87 -9.53
N THR A 157 -27.38 -0.62 -9.19
CA THR A 157 -26.42 0.09 -10.05
C THR A 157 -25.47 -0.85 -10.78
N SER A 158 -25.18 -2.02 -10.20
CA SER A 158 -24.29 -3.03 -10.81
C SER A 158 -24.73 -3.51 -12.20
N ARG A 159 -26.04 -3.50 -12.49
CA ARG A 159 -26.59 -3.87 -13.80
C ARG A 159 -26.38 -2.80 -14.88
N LEU A 160 -26.11 -1.56 -14.48
CA LEU A 160 -25.89 -0.43 -15.38
C LEU A 160 -24.43 -0.30 -15.80
N LEU A 161 -23.53 -0.99 -15.12
CA LEU A 161 -22.10 -0.88 -15.31
C LEU A 161 -21.54 -2.04 -16.17
N PRO A 162 -20.65 -1.76 -17.13
CA PRO A 162 -19.96 -2.79 -17.88
C PRO A 162 -19.14 -3.71 -16.99
N ALA A 163 -19.07 -4.99 -17.36
CA ALA A 163 -18.33 -5.98 -16.60
C ALA A 163 -16.82 -5.69 -16.60
N GLY A 164 -16.27 -5.36 -15.44
CA GLY A 164 -14.85 -5.09 -15.27
C GLY A 164 -14.46 -3.62 -15.24
N VAL A 165 -15.44 -2.71 -15.19
CA VAL A 165 -15.19 -1.27 -15.01
C VAL A 165 -14.38 -0.98 -13.73
N ASP A 166 -14.59 -1.77 -12.69
CA ASP A 166 -13.84 -1.73 -11.42
C ASP A 166 -12.33 -1.92 -11.63
N TYR A 167 -11.92 -2.87 -12.48
CA TYR A 167 -10.51 -3.08 -12.83
C TYR A 167 -9.91 -1.88 -13.57
N VAL A 168 -10.68 -1.27 -14.47
CA VAL A 168 -10.21 -0.13 -15.28
C VAL A 168 -9.94 1.07 -14.37
N PHE A 169 -10.92 1.46 -13.55
CA PHE A 169 -10.78 2.62 -12.68
C PHE A 169 -9.68 2.41 -11.64
N PHE A 170 -9.54 1.20 -11.09
CA PHE A 170 -8.46 0.95 -10.15
C PHE A 170 -7.09 0.92 -10.82
N SER A 171 -7.00 0.48 -12.07
CA SER A 171 -5.75 0.54 -12.86
C SER A 171 -5.37 1.99 -13.18
N ILE A 172 -6.33 2.85 -13.49
CA ILE A 172 -6.11 4.29 -13.74
C ILE A 172 -5.51 4.95 -12.50
N THR A 173 -5.93 4.56 -11.31
CA THR A 173 -5.37 5.07 -10.05
C THR A 173 -3.86 4.81 -9.95
N PHE A 174 -3.41 3.57 -10.14
CA PHE A 174 -1.97 3.25 -10.12
C PHE A 174 -1.22 3.83 -11.33
N LEU A 175 -1.85 3.91 -12.49
CA LEU A 175 -1.22 4.55 -13.66
C LEU A 175 -0.97 6.05 -13.40
N THR A 176 -1.94 6.71 -12.75
CA THR A 176 -1.79 8.10 -12.32
C THR A 176 -0.65 8.23 -11.33
N GLU A 177 -0.56 7.35 -10.33
CA GLU A 177 0.56 7.31 -9.38
C GLU A 177 1.92 7.17 -10.07
N VAL A 178 2.06 6.23 -11.03
CA VAL A 178 3.30 6.06 -11.81
C VAL A 178 3.67 7.35 -12.54
N LEU A 179 2.70 7.97 -13.24
CA LEU A 179 2.95 9.20 -14.00
C LEU A 179 3.38 10.35 -13.08
N GLN A 180 2.75 10.49 -11.92
CA GLN A 180 3.11 11.51 -10.94
C GLN A 180 4.53 11.30 -10.39
N PHE A 181 4.93 10.07 -10.09
CA PHE A 181 6.31 9.82 -9.65
C PHE A 181 7.35 10.15 -10.74
N MET A 182 7.08 9.88 -12.01
CA MET A 182 8.05 10.20 -13.09
C MET A 182 8.36 11.69 -13.18
N VAL A 183 7.36 12.55 -12.96
CA VAL A 183 7.58 14.01 -12.97
C VAL A 183 8.13 14.54 -11.64
N HIS A 184 7.97 13.81 -10.54
CA HIS A 184 8.40 14.20 -9.19
C HIS A 184 9.92 14.13 -8.94
N LEU A 185 10.66 13.39 -9.77
CA LEU A 185 12.06 13.03 -9.52
C LEU A 185 13.10 14.10 -9.91
N HIS A 186 12.72 15.14 -10.65
CA HIS A 186 13.67 16.12 -11.15
C HIS A 186 14.33 16.91 -10.01
N GLY A 187 15.67 16.93 -9.98
CA GLY A 187 16.45 17.69 -9.01
C GLY A 187 16.53 17.08 -7.60
N ARG A 188 16.13 15.82 -7.43
CA ARG A 188 16.22 15.07 -6.17
C ARG A 188 17.58 14.40 -5.99
N THR A 189 17.93 14.08 -4.75
CA THR A 189 19.16 13.35 -4.40
C THR A 189 19.09 11.89 -4.87
N PRO A 190 20.22 11.21 -5.11
CA PRO A 190 20.25 9.82 -5.58
C PRO A 190 19.41 8.85 -4.75
N VAL A 191 19.49 8.94 -3.41
CA VAL A 191 18.70 8.10 -2.49
C VAL A 191 17.20 8.39 -2.62
N ASP A 192 16.81 9.67 -2.64
CA ASP A 192 15.41 10.09 -2.80
C ASP A 192 14.82 9.62 -4.14
N VAL A 193 15.60 9.75 -5.22
CA VAL A 193 15.25 9.22 -6.53
C VAL A 193 15.02 7.72 -6.48
N ARG A 194 15.93 6.97 -5.86
CA ARG A 194 15.83 5.50 -5.80
C ARG A 194 14.61 5.04 -5.01
N LEU A 195 14.31 5.69 -3.89
CA LEU A 195 13.13 5.41 -3.06
C LEU A 195 11.83 5.52 -3.87
N HIS A 196 11.68 6.63 -4.59
CA HIS A 196 10.50 6.93 -5.38
C HIS A 196 10.41 6.10 -6.67
N GLN A 197 11.54 5.78 -7.32
CA GLN A 197 11.57 4.84 -8.45
C GLN A 197 11.05 3.46 -8.07
N LEU A 198 11.43 2.95 -6.90
CA LEU A 198 10.96 1.64 -6.42
C LEU A 198 9.46 1.67 -6.09
N GLN A 199 8.97 2.78 -5.53
CA GLN A 199 7.52 3.02 -5.33
C GLN A 199 6.77 3.03 -6.67
N ALA A 200 7.28 3.75 -7.68
CA ALA A 200 6.70 3.77 -9.02
C ALA A 200 6.72 2.37 -9.68
N ALA A 201 7.79 1.60 -9.49
CA ALA A 201 7.89 0.23 -10.02
C ALA A 201 6.81 -0.69 -9.43
N VAL A 202 6.57 -0.64 -8.12
CA VAL A 202 5.48 -1.45 -7.52
C VAL A 202 4.09 -0.97 -7.94
N ALA A 203 3.87 0.33 -8.14
CA ALA A 203 2.63 0.84 -8.71
C ALA A 203 2.40 0.33 -10.14
N ALA A 204 3.42 0.32 -10.99
CA ALA A 204 3.35 -0.25 -12.33
C ALA A 204 3.05 -1.76 -12.30
N MET A 205 3.68 -2.51 -11.39
CA MET A 205 3.37 -3.93 -11.21
C MET A 205 1.92 -4.15 -10.75
N SER A 206 1.35 -3.27 -9.92
CA SER A 206 -0.07 -3.33 -9.54
C SER A 206 -1.01 -3.18 -10.73
N VAL A 207 -0.68 -2.32 -11.70
CA VAL A 207 -1.43 -2.20 -12.97
C VAL A 207 -1.37 -3.51 -13.76
N VAL A 208 -0.18 -4.13 -13.87
CA VAL A 208 -0.01 -5.40 -14.57
C VAL A 208 -0.79 -6.52 -13.89
N ALA A 209 -0.77 -6.58 -12.55
CA ALA A 209 -1.53 -7.56 -11.79
C ALA A 209 -3.05 -7.38 -11.98
N LEU A 210 -3.54 -6.14 -12.00
CA LEU A 210 -4.95 -5.83 -12.27
C LEU A 210 -5.38 -6.22 -13.69
N ALA A 211 -4.55 -5.93 -14.70
CA ALA A 211 -4.82 -6.33 -16.08
C ALA A 211 -4.85 -7.87 -16.21
N GLY A 212 -3.89 -8.55 -15.57
CA GLY A 212 -3.88 -10.02 -15.50
C GLY A 212 -5.13 -10.58 -14.80
N GLU A 213 -5.54 -9.98 -13.68
CA GLU A 213 -6.76 -10.35 -12.96
C GLU A 213 -8.01 -10.18 -13.83
N ALA A 214 -8.11 -9.06 -14.56
CA ALA A 214 -9.24 -8.77 -15.43
C ALA A 214 -9.40 -9.80 -16.55
N CYS A 215 -8.28 -10.29 -17.10
CA CYS A 215 -8.21 -11.34 -18.12
C CYS A 215 -8.48 -12.75 -17.54
N PHE A 216 -8.02 -13.03 -16.33
CA PHE A 216 -8.03 -14.37 -15.72
C PHE A 216 -8.79 -14.40 -14.39
N ARG A 217 -10.05 -13.95 -14.39
CA ARG A 217 -10.85 -13.81 -13.15
C ARG A 217 -11.08 -15.12 -12.38
N ASN A 218 -10.85 -16.28 -12.97
CA ASN A 218 -10.99 -17.58 -12.31
C ASN A 218 -9.73 -18.02 -11.53
N ARG A 219 -8.65 -17.24 -11.60
CA ARG A 219 -7.36 -17.52 -10.98
C ARG A 219 -7.22 -16.71 -9.68
N PRO A 220 -7.17 -17.35 -8.49
CA PRO A 220 -6.98 -16.63 -7.23
C PRO A 220 -5.57 -16.02 -7.10
N GLU A 221 -4.63 -16.42 -7.93
CA GLU A 221 -3.24 -15.96 -7.89
C GLU A 221 -3.13 -14.45 -8.17
N PHE A 222 -3.85 -13.93 -9.17
CA PHE A 222 -3.82 -12.50 -9.51
C PHE A 222 -4.33 -11.57 -8.40
N PRO A 223 -5.50 -11.80 -7.77
CA PRO A 223 -5.95 -10.96 -6.67
C PRO A 223 -5.05 -11.06 -5.42
N VAL A 224 -4.40 -12.21 -5.19
CA VAL A 224 -3.37 -12.33 -4.13
C VAL A 224 -2.15 -11.48 -4.49
N ILE A 225 -1.62 -11.61 -5.71
CA ILE A 225 -0.47 -10.82 -6.19
C ILE A 225 -0.78 -9.33 -6.09
N ARG A 226 -1.96 -8.89 -6.55
CA ARG A 226 -2.43 -7.52 -6.42
C ARG A 226 -2.46 -7.06 -4.96
N GLY A 227 -3.03 -7.85 -4.05
CA GLY A 227 -3.07 -7.54 -2.63
C GLY A 227 -1.67 -7.39 -2.02
N LEU A 228 -0.74 -8.27 -2.38
CA LEU A 228 0.65 -8.22 -1.91
C LEU A 228 1.42 -7.01 -2.46
N LEU A 229 1.23 -6.65 -3.73
CA LEU A 229 1.85 -5.46 -4.33
C LEU A 229 1.32 -4.17 -3.69
N ILE A 230 0.02 -4.12 -3.37
CA ILE A 230 -0.57 -3.00 -2.63
C ILE A 230 -0.03 -2.93 -1.19
N ALA A 231 0.11 -4.07 -0.51
CA ALA A 231 0.73 -4.10 0.81
C ALA A 231 2.21 -3.68 0.75
N LEU A 232 2.93 -4.03 -0.33
CA LEU A 232 4.30 -3.63 -0.58
C LEU A 232 4.42 -2.11 -0.70
N GLN A 233 3.52 -1.45 -1.43
CA GLN A 233 3.46 0.02 -1.47
C GLN A 233 3.33 0.63 -0.07
N GLY A 234 2.44 0.09 0.77
CA GLY A 234 2.25 0.61 2.14
C GLY A 234 3.49 0.43 3.01
N THR A 235 4.08 -0.77 3.03
CA THR A 235 5.29 -1.02 3.82
C THR A 235 6.51 -0.27 3.29
N TRP A 236 6.62 -0.09 1.98
CA TRP A 236 7.72 0.64 1.36
C TRP A 236 7.61 2.14 1.63
N MET A 237 6.41 2.71 1.52
CA MET A 237 6.15 4.10 1.89
C MET A 237 6.54 4.37 3.35
N PHE A 238 6.25 3.43 4.27
CA PHE A 238 6.71 3.54 5.65
C PHE A 238 8.24 3.61 5.75
N HIS A 239 8.96 2.73 5.05
CA HIS A 239 10.43 2.73 5.06
C HIS A 239 11.01 4.01 4.42
N LEU A 240 10.41 4.48 3.33
CA LEU A 240 10.73 5.75 2.67
C LEU A 240 10.61 6.92 3.66
N VAL A 241 9.51 6.99 4.43
CA VAL A 241 9.32 8.02 5.46
C VAL A 241 10.39 7.94 6.55
N LEU A 242 10.79 6.74 6.97
CA LEU A 242 11.86 6.58 7.95
C LEU A 242 13.21 7.13 7.46
N ILE A 243 13.51 6.94 6.17
CA ILE A 243 14.77 7.38 5.56
C ILE A 243 14.76 8.89 5.29
N LEU A 244 13.66 9.46 4.81
CA LEU A 244 13.63 10.89 4.45
C LEU A 244 13.35 11.80 5.65
N TYR A 245 12.40 11.44 6.52
CA TYR A 245 11.92 12.37 7.55
C TYR A 245 12.48 12.11 8.95
N HIS A 246 13.21 11.00 9.14
CA HIS A 246 13.79 10.59 10.42
C HIS A 246 12.84 10.78 11.64
N PRO A 247 11.58 10.32 11.58
CA PRO A 247 10.59 10.60 12.62
C PRO A 247 10.97 10.00 13.99
N LEU A 248 11.89 9.05 14.01
CA LEU A 248 12.40 8.38 15.20
C LEU A 248 13.69 9.00 15.76
N GLY A 249 14.15 10.14 15.21
CA GLY A 249 15.39 10.79 15.64
C GLY A 249 16.65 9.96 15.36
N LEU A 250 16.58 9.01 14.42
CA LEU A 250 17.72 8.21 13.99
C LEU A 250 18.74 9.09 13.23
N LYS A 251 20.00 8.65 13.22
CA LYS A 251 21.06 9.34 12.47
C LYS A 251 20.62 9.53 11.00
N PRO A 252 20.73 10.74 10.44
CA PRO A 252 20.37 10.99 9.06
C PRO A 252 21.15 10.14 8.07
N TRP A 253 20.49 9.78 6.97
CA TRP A 253 21.12 9.09 5.86
C TRP A 253 21.90 10.07 5.01
N ASP A 254 23.05 9.64 4.48
CA ASP A 254 23.73 10.39 3.42
C ASP A 254 22.98 10.16 2.10
N LEU A 255 22.25 11.17 1.65
CA LEU A 255 21.37 11.06 0.49
C LEU A 255 22.11 11.01 -0.87
N HIS A 256 23.41 11.30 -0.87
CA HIS A 256 24.27 11.25 -2.06
C HIS A 256 25.19 10.03 -2.11
N SER A 257 25.15 9.17 -1.08
CA SER A 257 25.96 7.95 -1.01
C SER A 257 25.44 6.84 -1.92
N ASP A 258 26.31 6.32 -2.80
CA ASP A 258 26.03 5.15 -3.63
C ASP A 258 25.77 3.87 -2.80
N GLU A 259 26.42 3.74 -1.65
CA GLU A 259 26.18 2.64 -0.71
C GLU A 259 24.74 2.68 -0.19
N ASN A 260 24.24 3.87 0.17
CA ASN A 260 22.88 4.05 0.62
C ASN A 260 21.85 3.75 -0.49
N VAL A 261 22.15 4.10 -1.75
CA VAL A 261 21.32 3.72 -2.91
C VAL A 261 21.23 2.20 -3.07
N ALA A 262 22.34 1.49 -2.85
CA ALA A 262 22.37 0.02 -2.88
C ALA A 262 21.56 -0.58 -1.71
N LEU A 263 21.73 -0.06 -0.50
CA LEU A 263 20.99 -0.48 0.70
C LEU A 263 19.48 -0.30 0.54
N VAL A 264 19.03 0.81 -0.04
CA VAL A 264 17.62 1.05 -0.37
C VAL A 264 17.05 -0.09 -1.24
N SER A 265 17.79 -0.51 -2.27
CA SER A 265 17.37 -1.60 -3.15
C SER A 265 17.33 -2.96 -2.44
N LEU A 266 18.29 -3.20 -1.55
CA LEU A 266 18.33 -4.40 -0.72
C LEU A 266 17.11 -4.46 0.22
N PHE A 267 16.81 -3.37 0.93
CA PHE A 267 15.66 -3.31 1.83
C PHE A 267 14.35 -3.49 1.08
N PHE A 268 14.18 -2.89 -0.10
CA PHE A 268 13.00 -3.15 -0.93
C PHE A 268 12.83 -4.64 -1.26
N SER A 269 13.92 -5.33 -1.56
CA SER A 269 13.91 -6.78 -1.81
C SER A 269 13.53 -7.57 -0.55
N CYS A 270 13.98 -7.15 0.64
CA CYS A 270 13.56 -7.74 1.90
C CYS A 270 12.04 -7.59 2.11
N HIS A 271 11.46 -6.42 1.81
CA HIS A 271 10.01 -6.21 1.91
C HIS A 271 9.23 -7.17 0.99
N ILE A 272 9.70 -7.38 -0.26
CA ILE A 272 9.10 -8.36 -1.18
C ILE A 272 9.09 -9.75 -0.55
N ILE A 273 10.25 -10.21 -0.07
CA ILE A 273 10.41 -11.55 0.53
C ILE A 273 9.49 -11.71 1.74
N LEU A 274 9.46 -10.73 2.64
CA LEU A 274 8.61 -10.75 3.84
C LEU A 274 7.13 -10.83 3.48
N LEU A 275 6.68 -10.08 2.48
CA LEU A 275 5.28 -10.10 2.05
C LEU A 275 4.90 -11.40 1.34
N VAL A 276 5.81 -12.01 0.57
CA VAL A 276 5.61 -13.34 0.00
C VAL A 276 5.43 -14.39 1.12
N TYR A 277 6.29 -14.36 2.15
CA TYR A 277 6.14 -15.24 3.31
C TYR A 277 4.84 -14.98 4.07
N LEU A 278 4.43 -13.72 4.23
CA LEU A 278 3.16 -13.37 4.85
C LEU A 278 1.97 -13.95 4.05
N GLY A 279 1.96 -13.77 2.72
CA GLY A 279 0.92 -14.32 1.85
C GLY A 279 0.85 -15.84 1.92
N LEU A 280 2.00 -16.52 1.94
CA LEU A 280 2.08 -17.97 2.13
C LEU A 280 1.56 -18.38 3.51
N GLY A 281 1.94 -17.68 4.57
CA GLY A 281 1.46 -17.93 5.93
C GLY A 281 -0.05 -17.82 6.05
N ILE A 282 -0.64 -16.78 5.44
CA ILE A 282 -2.10 -16.60 5.39
C ILE A 282 -2.75 -17.77 4.62
N ASN A 283 -2.20 -18.16 3.45
CA ASN A 283 -2.73 -19.30 2.70
C ASN A 283 -2.72 -20.60 3.53
N LEU A 284 -1.60 -20.89 4.21
CA LEU A 284 -1.47 -22.08 5.06
C LEU A 284 -2.44 -22.04 6.24
N LEU A 285 -2.64 -20.87 6.85
CA LEU A 285 -3.64 -20.68 7.91
C LEU A 285 -5.06 -20.99 7.40
N PHE A 286 -5.44 -20.47 6.24
CA PHE A 286 -6.74 -20.77 5.63
C PHE A 286 -6.86 -22.25 5.25
N ALA A 287 -5.82 -22.85 4.68
CA ALA A 287 -5.80 -24.29 4.39
C ALA A 287 -6.07 -25.12 5.64
N TRP A 288 -5.44 -24.78 6.76
CA TRP A 288 -5.63 -25.43 8.05
C TRP A 288 -7.07 -25.22 8.59
N LEU A 289 -7.54 -23.97 8.63
CA LEU A 289 -8.88 -23.61 9.11
C LEU A 289 -9.99 -24.32 8.34
N TYR A 290 -9.86 -24.47 7.02
CA TYR A 290 -10.88 -25.12 6.18
C TYR A 290 -10.74 -26.64 6.12
N SER A 291 -9.57 -27.20 6.44
CA SER A 291 -9.38 -28.65 6.54
C SER A 291 -9.97 -29.23 7.83
N ALA A 292 -9.98 -28.47 8.93
CA ALA A 292 -10.45 -28.95 10.24
C ALA A 292 -11.96 -29.32 10.28
N PRO A 293 -12.90 -28.53 9.71
CA PRO A 293 -14.32 -28.87 9.66
C PRO A 293 -14.61 -30.11 8.79
N VAL A 294 -13.89 -30.26 7.67
CA VAL A 294 -14.04 -31.41 6.77
C VAL A 294 -13.64 -32.70 7.49
N LYS A 295 -12.46 -32.71 8.11
CA LYS A 295 -11.98 -33.83 8.93
C LYS A 295 -12.94 -34.18 10.07
N ARG A 296 -13.56 -33.18 10.71
CA ARG A 296 -14.54 -33.39 11.79
C ARG A 296 -15.81 -34.06 11.28
N LYS A 297 -16.33 -33.64 10.12
CA LYS A 297 -17.55 -34.20 9.50
C LYS A 297 -17.34 -35.62 8.99
N GLU A 298 -16.16 -35.93 8.46
CA GLU A 298 -15.77 -37.29 8.08
C GLU A 298 -15.68 -38.18 9.32
N ARG A 299 -14.94 -37.76 10.36
CA ARG A 299 -14.83 -38.50 11.63
C ARG A 299 -16.19 -38.77 12.29
N SER A 300 -17.14 -37.83 12.25
CA SER A 300 -18.48 -38.05 12.80
C SER A 300 -19.32 -39.07 12.02
N LYS A 301 -19.03 -39.29 10.73
CA LYS A 301 -19.70 -40.32 9.92
C LYS A 301 -19.13 -41.71 10.18
N ASP A 302 -17.84 -41.78 10.50
CA ASP A 302 -17.15 -43.05 10.80
C ASP A 302 -17.53 -43.61 12.18
N ILE A 303 -17.94 -42.75 13.12
CA ILE A 303 -18.52 -43.15 14.40
C ILE A 303 -19.99 -43.53 14.16
N LYS A 304 -20.26 -44.80 13.82
CA LYS A 304 -21.63 -45.34 13.88
C LYS A 304 -22.13 -45.27 15.33
N PRO A 305 -23.36 -44.81 15.60
CA PRO A 305 -23.92 -44.88 16.96
C PRO A 305 -24.07 -46.36 17.35
N LEU A 306 -23.35 -46.78 18.39
CA LEU A 306 -23.40 -48.12 19.00
C LEU A 306 -24.67 -48.32 19.85
N ILE A 307 -25.83 -47.95 19.32
CA ILE A 307 -27.11 -48.16 20.01
C ILE A 307 -28.05 -48.89 19.06
N THR A 308 -27.92 -50.21 19.03
CA THR A 308 -29.00 -51.11 18.61
C THR A 308 -29.80 -51.47 19.85
N TRP A 309 -31.00 -50.92 20.00
CA TRP A 309 -31.95 -51.42 20.97
C TRP A 309 -32.52 -52.74 20.45
N SER A 310 -32.12 -53.87 21.05
CA SER A 310 -32.80 -55.15 20.87
C SER A 310 -34.12 -55.11 21.64
N SER A 311 -35.21 -55.39 20.93
CA SER A 311 -36.59 -55.54 21.44
C SER A 311 -36.72 -56.75 22.35
#